data_AF-A0A9Q4BWZ8-F1
#
_entry.id   AF-A0A9Q4BWZ8-F1
#
_cell.length_a   1.000
_cell.length_b   1.000
_cell.length_c   1.000
_cell.angle_alpha   90.00
_cell.angle_beta   90.00
_cell.angle_gamma   90.00
#
_symmetry.space_group_name_H-M   'P 1'
#
loop_
_entity.id
_entity.type
_entity.pdbx_description
1 polymer ?
#
loop_
_entity_poly.entity_id
_entity_poly.type
_entity_poly.pdbx_seq_one_letter_code
_entity_poly.pdbx_strand_id
1 'polypeptide(L)' 'MQRDQKKYFEVLRKYEKKFAPREADDYKLMLMRHKDDEDLDKEALERLKELYQKYYVNRERKNYDNFFKKPEE' A
#
# COMPACT_ATOMS: atom_id res chain seq x y z
N MET A 1 9.45 8.49 12.17
CA MET A 1 9.78 7.28 11.38
C MET A 1 8.73 6.18 11.52
N GLN A 2 8.35 5.72 12.73
CA GLN A 2 7.35 4.64 12.87
C GLN A 2 5.90 4.97 12.43
N ARG A 3 5.48 6.25 12.48
CA ARG A 3 4.12 6.66 12.09
C ARG A 3 3.83 6.42 10.60
N ASP A 4 4.83 6.67 9.75
CA ASP A 4 4.72 6.49 8.30
C ASP A 4 4.68 5.00 7.92
N GLN A 5 5.47 4.18 8.61
CA GLN A 5 5.48 2.73 8.42
C GLN A 5 4.10 2.11 8.73
N LYS A 6 3.50 2.48 9.87
CA LYS A 6 2.13 2.04 10.21
C LYS A 6 1.13 2.43 9.13
N LYS A 7 1.20 3.67 8.63
CA LYS A 7 0.35 4.14 7.53
C LYS A 7 0.53 3.33 6.25
N TYR A 8 1.76 2.97 5.88
CA TYR A 8 2.01 2.12 4.73
C TYR A 8 1.40 0.73 4.91
N PHE A 9 1.61 0.09 6.07
CA PHE A 9 1.00 -1.21 6.36
C PHE A 9 -0.52 -1.15 6.32
N GLU A 10 -1.16 -0.15 6.90
CA GLU A 10 -2.62 -0.02 6.89
C GLU A 10 -3.20 0.15 5.49
N VAL A 11 -2.53 0.95 4.64
CA VAL A 11 -2.94 1.11 3.25
C VAL A 11 -2.72 -0.18 2.49
N LEU A 12 -1.51 -0.76 2.57
CA LEU A 12 -1.12 -1.97 1.85
C LEU A 12 -1.94 -3.19 2.25
N ARG A 13 -2.41 -3.28 3.50
CA ARG A 13 -3.31 -4.34 3.97
C ARG A 13 -4.60 -4.42 3.15
N LYS A 14 -5.09 -3.29 2.62
CA LYS A 14 -6.27 -3.26 1.74
C LYS A 14 -5.96 -3.76 0.33
N TYR A 15 -4.68 -3.72 -0.07
CA TYR A 15 -4.19 -4.14 -1.38
C TYR A 15 -3.49 -5.50 -1.36
N GLU A 16 -3.30 -6.11 -0.19
CA GLU A 16 -2.67 -7.44 -0.01
C GLU A 16 -3.26 -8.50 -0.97
N LYS A 17 -4.58 -8.48 -1.16
CA LYS A 17 -5.28 -9.39 -2.10
C LYS A 17 -4.94 -9.19 -3.58
N LYS A 18 -4.28 -8.09 -3.93
CA LYS A 18 -3.84 -7.73 -5.29
C LYS A 18 -2.34 -7.89 -5.48
N PHE A 19 -1.61 -8.28 -4.44
CA PHE A 19 -0.17 -8.46 -4.53
C PHE A 19 0.15 -9.67 -5.40
N ALA A 20 1.25 -9.59 -6.15
CA ALA A 20 1.80 -10.77 -6.76
C ALA A 20 2.23 -11.76 -5.66
N PRO A 21 2.29 -13.08 -5.93
CA PRO A 21 2.62 -14.09 -4.92
C PRO A 21 3.92 -13.79 -4.17
N ARG A 22 4.95 -13.32 -4.90
CA ARG A 22 6.25 -12.93 -4.34
C ARG A 22 6.14 -11.70 -3.44
N GLU A 23 5.43 -10.67 -3.90
CA GLU A 23 5.21 -9.42 -3.15
C GLU A 23 4.38 -9.64 -1.88
N ALA A 24 3.43 -10.57 -1.93
CA ALA A 24 2.62 -10.96 -0.78
C ALA A 24 3.46 -11.64 0.30
N ASP A 25 4.40 -12.52 -0.11
CA ASP A 25 5.32 -13.18 0.81
C ASP A 25 6.27 -12.17 1.48
N ASP A 26 6.88 -11.29 0.68
CA ASP A 26 7.73 -10.19 1.15
C ASP A 26 6.96 -9.28 2.14
N TYR A 27 5.74 -8.87 1.80
CA TYR A 27 4.91 -8.04 2.67
C TYR A 27 4.55 -8.74 3.98
N LYS A 28 4.25 -10.05 3.93
CA LYS A 28 3.93 -10.85 5.11
C LYS A 28 5.13 -10.96 6.05
N LEU A 29 6.33 -11.13 5.52
CA LEU A 29 7.58 -11.15 6.30
C LEU A 29 7.82 -9.80 6.98
N MET A 30 7.68 -8.69 6.26
CA MET A 30 7.82 -7.34 6.82
C MET A 30 6.76 -7.05 7.89
N LEU A 31 5.53 -7.55 7.70
CA LEU A 31 4.44 -7.39 8.66
C LEU A 31 4.69 -8.20 9.93
N MET A 32 5.29 -9.40 9.84
CA MET A 32 5.67 -10.18 11.03
C MET A 32 6.73 -9.43 11.85
N ARG A 33 7.82 -8.98 11.20
CA ARG A 33 8.87 -8.18 11.87
C ARG A 33 8.30 -6.93 12.55
N HIS A 34 7.40 -6.23 11.87
CA HIS A 34 6.74 -5.05 12.45
C HIS A 34 5.86 -5.38 13.67
N LYS A 35 5.30 -6.59 13.76
CA LYS A 35 4.50 -7.04 14.91
C LYS A 35 5.36 -7.46 16.10
N ASP A 36 6.55 -8.00 15.85
CA ASP A 36 7.56 -8.31 16.86
C ASP A 36 8.31 -7.07 17.37
N ASP A 37 7.89 -5.86 16.94
CA ASP A 37 8.56 -4.58 17.22
C ASP A 37 10.03 -4.54 16.72
N GLU A 38 10.38 -5.44 15.80
CA GLU A 38 11.68 -5.42 15.12
C GLU A 38 11.73 -4.31 14.06
N ASP A 39 12.85 -3.59 14.04
CA ASP A 39 13.13 -2.61 13.00
C ASP A 39 13.28 -3.30 11.64
N LEU A 40 12.59 -2.75 10.64
CA LEU A 40 12.78 -3.21 9.27
C LEU A 40 14.15 -2.72 8.77
N ASP A 41 14.90 -3.63 8.15
CA ASP A 41 16.09 -3.28 7.41
C ASP A 41 15.77 -2.24 6.32
N LYS A 42 16.79 -1.48 5.92
CA LYS A 42 16.65 -0.46 4.87
C LYS A 42 16.04 -1.05 3.58
N GLU A 43 16.46 -2.24 3.19
CA GLU A 43 15.93 -2.94 2.01
C GLU A 43 14.43 -3.25 2.14
N ALA A 44 14.00 -3.72 3.31
CA ALA A 44 12.59 -3.99 3.59
C ALA A 44 11.74 -2.70 3.57
N LEU A 45 12.27 -1.60 4.10
CA LEU A 45 11.61 -0.29 4.04
C LEU A 45 11.49 0.24 2.60
N GLU A 46 12.51 0.03 1.77
CA GLU A 46 12.46 0.40 0.35
C GLU A 46 11.38 -0.41 -0.38
N ARG A 47 11.34 -1.73 -0.18
CA ARG A 47 10.29 -2.60 -0.73
C ARG A 47 8.88 -2.19 -0.29
N LEU A 48 8.69 -1.86 0.99
CA LEU A 48 7.40 -1.39 1.51
C LEU A 48 6.95 -0.09 0.81
N LYS A 49 7.88 0.83 0.55
CA LYS A 49 7.61 2.06 -0.21
C LYS A 49 7.29 1.78 -1.67
N GLU A 50 8.00 0.86 -2.33
CA GLU A 50 7.72 0.44 -3.70
C GLU A 50 6.30 -0.12 -3.84
N LEU A 51 5.91 -1.03 -2.93
CA LEU A 51 4.55 -1.58 -2.89
C LEU A 51 3.51 -0.46 -2.70
N TYR A 52 3.79 0.49 -1.80
CA TYR A 52 2.90 1.63 -1.59
C TYR A 52 2.76 2.50 -2.84
N GLN A 53 3.86 2.81 -3.52
CA GLN A 53 3.79 3.56 -4.78
C GLN A 53 3.03 2.78 -5.86
N LYS A 54 3.32 1.49 -6.01
CA LYS A 54 2.71 0.63 -7.03
C LYS A 54 1.20 0.48 -6.85
N TYR A 55 0.73 0.21 -5.62
CA TYR A 55 -0.67 -0.12 -5.35
C TYR A 55 -1.55 1.06 -4.92
N TYR A 56 -0.96 2.08 -4.28
CA TYR A 56 -1.71 3.24 -3.79
C TYR A 56 -1.52 4.49 -4.65
N VAL A 57 -0.28 4.82 -5.06
CA VAL A 57 0.01 6.06 -5.82
C VAL A 57 -0.28 5.89 -7.32
N ASN A 58 0.20 4.80 -7.91
CA ASN A 58 -0.04 4.44 -9.32
C ASN A 58 -1.40 3.78 -9.55
N ARG A 59 -2.30 3.83 -8.56
CA ARG A 59 -3.69 3.49 -8.80
C ARG A 59 -4.26 4.53 -9.75
N GLU A 60 -4.66 4.09 -10.95
CA GLU A 60 -5.52 4.90 -11.81
C GLU A 60 -6.74 5.34 -11.01
N ARG A 61 -6.72 6.60 -10.55
CA ARG A 61 -7.91 7.23 -9.97
C ARG A 61 -8.88 7.38 -11.11
N LYS A 62 -9.80 6.42 -11.23
CA LYS A 62 -10.99 6.58 -12.08
C LYS A 62 -11.65 7.89 -11.64
N ASN A 63 -11.52 8.91 -12.49
CA ASN A 63 -12.11 10.20 -12.26
C ASN A 63 -13.61 10.06 -12.57
N TYR A 64 -14.42 9.93 -11.53
CA TYR A 64 -15.88 9.78 -11.63
C TYR A 64 -16.60 11.13 -11.69
N ASP A 65 -15.88 12.25 -11.85
CA ASP A 65 -16.47 13.60 -11.86
C ASP A 65 -17.50 13.75 -12.99
N ASN A 66 -17.29 13.04 -14.10
CA ASN A 66 -18.23 13.00 -15.23
C ASN A 66 -19.51 12.19 -14.98
N PHE A 67 -19.60 11.38 -13.91
CA PHE A 67 -20.83 10.63 -13.59
C PHE A 67 -21.86 11.45 -12.82
N PHE A 68 -21.48 12.62 -12.30
CA PHE A 68 -22.36 13.48 -11.50
C PHE A 68 -22.79 14.75 -12.22
N LYS A 69 -22.55 14.89 -13.52
CA LYS A 69 -23.13 16.00 -14.30
C LYS A 69 -24.65 15.83 -14.30
N LYS A 70 -25.31 16.69 -13.52
CA LYS A 70 -26.77 16.86 -13.55
C LYS A 70 -27.17 17.19 -14.99
N PRO A 71 -28.29 16.64 -15.51
CA PRO A 71 -28.83 17.11 -16.77
C PRO A 71 -29.08 18.62 -16.63
N GLU A 72 -28.57 19.41 -17.58
CA GLU A 72 -28.92 20.83 -17.70
C GLU A 72 -30.44 20.93 -17.85
N GLU A 73 -31.07 21.72 -16.96
CA GLU A 73 -32.48 22.14 -17.06
C GLU A 73 -32.68 23.13 -18.21
#